data_AF-A0A4D5RKB4-F1
#
_entry.id   AF-A0A4D5RKB4-F1
#
_cell.length_a   1.000
_cell.length_b   1.000
_cell.length_c   1.000
_cell.angle_alpha   90.00
_cell.angle_beta   90.00
_cell.angle_gamma   90.00
#
_symmetry.space_group_name_H-M   'P 1'
#
loop_
_entity.id
_entity.type
_entity.pdbx_description
1 polymer ?
#
loop_
_entity_poly.entity_id
_entity_poly.type
_entity_poly.pdbx_seq_one_letter_code
_entity_poly.pdbx_strand_id
1 'polypeptide(L)'
;MEYLRVCVRWLILCVLVTPISVIADECDAERCKTDHNPEGKPCGPTKYRDCLEAIAKQCHENLHYRLLVAGLKNCTSADDAAAVTPTSLPQPPEATCQWLLADGGYGQCGLYGDPHLQTFGGKLQTCRAVGAWPMVDNAYLAVQVTNSHAGATATVVSKVTVVVHSHGSCALEKTYEAQLRDLPSVFKDGTTSAGRGVELTTPELDLVELTLYHAGVRLRIRQHGDFLSVTLRMPTQIADMGTPLCSQGCPTRELLPELHNVEQWRRENAESSCTKVNLTGAYWDACVFDVLSTEDARSAEVAGAASAAVADLRSLGASPPVRESRSPSEAPVRRASTVVVALSGILAWVGSRNWVDSLGTAVR
;
A
#
# COMPACT_ATOMS: atom_id res chain seq x y z
N MET A 1 -33.92 50.86 -31.92
CA MET A 1 -34.43 49.47 -31.90
C MET A 1 -33.67 48.51 -32.83
N GLU A 2 -32.59 48.93 -33.51
CA GLU A 2 -31.82 48.03 -34.40
C GLU A 2 -30.64 47.32 -33.71
N TYR A 3 -30.01 47.93 -32.71
CA TYR A 3 -28.87 47.31 -32.00
C TYR A 3 -29.26 46.08 -31.16
N LEU A 4 -30.46 46.05 -30.59
CA LEU A 4 -30.92 44.93 -29.76
C LEU A 4 -31.22 43.67 -30.59
N ARG A 5 -31.60 43.83 -31.87
CA ARG A 5 -31.87 42.70 -32.77
C ARG A 5 -30.60 42.02 -33.28
N VAL A 6 -29.50 42.77 -33.39
CA VAL A 6 -28.20 42.22 -33.82
C VAL A 6 -27.53 41.43 -32.69
N CYS A 7 -27.57 41.94 -31.44
CA CYS A 7 -27.01 41.21 -30.29
C CYS A 7 -27.77 39.90 -30.00
N VAL A 8 -29.10 39.89 -30.12
CA VAL A 8 -29.88 38.66 -29.90
C VAL A 8 -29.65 37.64 -31.01
N ARG A 9 -29.48 38.08 -32.27
CA ARG A 9 -29.12 37.16 -33.38
C ARG A 9 -27.72 36.55 -33.21
N TRP A 10 -26.76 37.31 -32.70
CA TRP A 10 -25.41 36.78 -32.41
C TRP A 10 -25.40 35.85 -31.19
N LEU A 11 -26.16 36.15 -30.15
CA LEU A 11 -26.33 35.25 -28.99
C LEU A 11 -27.00 33.92 -29.38
N ILE A 12 -28.01 33.94 -30.24
CA ILE A 12 -28.67 32.72 -30.72
C ILE A 12 -27.73 31.91 -31.64
N LEU A 13 -26.88 32.56 -32.45
CA LEU A 13 -25.89 31.85 -33.26
C LEU A 13 -24.75 31.24 -32.43
N CYS A 14 -24.35 31.88 -31.32
CA CYS A 14 -23.33 31.32 -30.42
C CYS A 14 -23.83 30.11 -29.62
N VAL A 15 -25.13 30.04 -29.30
CA VAL A 15 -25.72 28.89 -28.59
C VAL A 15 -25.98 27.69 -29.52
N LEU A 16 -26.10 27.91 -30.84
CA LEU A 16 -26.39 26.83 -31.80
C LEU A 16 -25.15 26.21 -32.46
N VAL A 17 -23.94 26.73 -32.22
CA VAL A 17 -22.69 26.22 -32.82
C VAL A 17 -21.58 25.98 -31.80
N THR A 18 -21.86 26.03 -30.50
CA THR A 18 -21.02 25.25 -29.57
C THR A 18 -21.37 23.79 -29.82
N PRO A 19 -20.44 22.94 -30.32
CA PRO A 19 -20.65 21.52 -30.09
C PRO A 19 -20.85 21.39 -28.60
N ILE A 20 -21.99 20.82 -28.18
CA ILE A 20 -22.04 20.19 -26.88
C ILE A 20 -20.92 19.18 -27.00
N SER A 21 -19.75 19.51 -26.45
CA SER A 21 -18.77 18.51 -26.07
C SER A 21 -19.55 17.69 -25.04
N VAL A 22 -20.32 16.73 -25.55
CA VAL A 22 -20.64 15.52 -24.82
C VAL A 22 -19.28 15.16 -24.25
N ILE A 23 -19.16 15.20 -22.93
CA ILE A 23 -17.96 14.77 -22.23
C ILE A 23 -17.77 13.35 -22.74
N ALA A 24 -16.97 13.21 -23.79
CA ALA A 24 -16.68 11.94 -24.40
C ALA A 24 -15.99 11.21 -23.26
N ASP A 25 -16.60 10.11 -22.84
CA ASP A 25 -16.07 9.25 -21.81
C ASP A 25 -14.65 8.90 -22.28
N GLU A 26 -13.63 9.52 -21.68
CA GLU A 26 -12.27 9.62 -22.26
C GLU A 26 -11.59 8.25 -22.39
N CYS A 27 -12.25 7.22 -21.85
CA CYS A 27 -11.85 5.83 -21.94
C CYS A 27 -13.02 4.86 -22.27
N ASP A 28 -14.17 5.40 -22.72
CA ASP A 28 -15.31 4.67 -23.30
C ASP A 28 -15.85 3.52 -22.40
N ALA A 29 -15.90 3.72 -21.08
CA ALA A 29 -16.28 2.70 -20.11
C ALA A 29 -17.74 2.26 -20.24
N GLU A 30 -18.64 3.16 -20.63
CA GLU A 30 -20.04 2.82 -20.97
C GLU A 30 -20.14 1.82 -22.12
N ARG A 31 -19.14 1.75 -23.01
CA ARG A 31 -19.15 0.80 -24.12
C ARG A 31 -19.05 -0.65 -23.66
N CYS A 32 -18.28 -0.92 -22.61
CA CYS A 32 -18.26 -2.25 -22.00
C CYS A 32 -19.66 -2.65 -21.51
N LYS A 33 -20.38 -1.70 -20.93
CA LYS A 33 -21.74 -1.94 -20.42
C LYS A 33 -22.74 -2.13 -21.56
N THR A 34 -22.71 -1.32 -22.61
CA THR A 34 -23.62 -1.48 -23.76
C THR A 34 -23.35 -2.76 -24.55
N ASP A 35 -22.10 -3.13 -24.75
CA ASP A 35 -21.71 -4.22 -25.65
C ASP A 35 -21.74 -5.58 -24.94
N HIS A 36 -21.54 -5.60 -23.63
CA HIS A 36 -21.37 -6.85 -22.87
C HIS A 36 -22.27 -6.99 -21.63
N ASN A 37 -22.95 -5.94 -21.16
CA ASN A 37 -23.94 -6.04 -20.08
C ASN A 37 -25.19 -5.14 -20.33
N PRO A 38 -25.86 -5.28 -21.48
CA PRO A 38 -26.96 -4.40 -21.87
C PRO A 38 -28.18 -4.49 -20.93
N GLU A 39 -28.31 -5.61 -20.21
CA GLU A 39 -29.38 -5.85 -19.23
C GLU A 39 -29.10 -5.19 -17.87
N GLY A 40 -27.90 -4.62 -17.67
CA GLY A 40 -27.52 -3.93 -16.43
C GLY A 40 -27.45 -4.86 -15.22
N LYS A 41 -27.06 -6.13 -15.42
CA LYS A 41 -26.96 -7.09 -14.32
C LYS A 41 -25.87 -6.65 -13.34
N PRO A 42 -26.07 -6.77 -12.01
CA PRO A 42 -25.13 -6.31 -10.99
C PRO A 42 -23.70 -6.83 -11.17
N CYS A 43 -23.55 -8.09 -11.62
CA CYS A 43 -22.24 -8.71 -11.82
C CYS A 43 -21.79 -8.76 -13.28
N GLY A 44 -22.71 -8.65 -14.24
CA GLY A 44 -22.46 -8.80 -15.66
C GLY A 44 -21.80 -10.15 -16.04
N PRO A 45 -21.76 -10.51 -17.33
CA PRO A 45 -21.07 -11.72 -17.79
C PRO A 45 -19.54 -11.53 -17.81
N THR A 46 -18.76 -12.63 -17.93
CA THR A 46 -17.28 -12.57 -18.00
C THR A 46 -16.76 -11.53 -19.02
N LYS A 47 -17.35 -11.48 -20.22
CA LYS A 47 -16.97 -10.53 -21.27
C LYS A 47 -17.07 -9.06 -20.86
N TYR A 48 -18.00 -8.73 -19.96
CA TYR A 48 -18.14 -7.38 -19.42
C TYR A 48 -16.96 -7.04 -18.48
N ARG A 49 -16.58 -8.00 -17.63
CA ARG A 49 -15.43 -7.86 -16.71
C ARG A 49 -14.12 -7.78 -17.46
N ASP A 50 -13.92 -8.64 -18.47
CA ASP A 50 -12.72 -8.64 -19.33
C ASP A 50 -12.55 -7.30 -20.06
N CYS A 51 -13.66 -6.71 -20.52
CA CYS A 51 -13.67 -5.39 -21.15
C CYS A 51 -13.25 -4.28 -20.16
N LEU A 52 -13.80 -4.29 -18.95
CA LEU A 52 -13.42 -3.32 -17.90
C LEU A 52 -11.95 -3.47 -17.50
N GLU A 53 -11.43 -4.69 -17.40
CA GLU A 53 -10.02 -4.95 -17.07
C GLU A 53 -9.08 -4.45 -18.19
N ALA A 54 -9.46 -4.64 -19.46
CA ALA A 54 -8.67 -4.17 -20.60
C ALA A 54 -8.49 -2.64 -20.63
N ILE A 55 -9.49 -1.88 -20.16
CA ILE A 55 -9.45 -0.41 -20.11
C ILE A 55 -8.96 0.14 -18.76
N ALA A 56 -8.70 -0.72 -17.77
CA ALA A 56 -8.44 -0.34 -16.38
C ALA A 56 -7.30 0.68 -16.21
N LYS A 57 -6.20 0.49 -16.96
CA LYS A 57 -5.03 1.36 -16.87
C LYS A 57 -5.30 2.77 -17.41
N GLN A 58 -6.17 2.89 -18.41
CA GLN A 58 -6.54 4.16 -19.03
C GLN A 58 -7.69 4.84 -18.28
N CYS A 59 -8.63 4.05 -17.73
CA CYS A 59 -9.81 4.53 -17.02
C CYS A 59 -9.61 4.75 -15.50
N HIS A 60 -8.41 4.58 -14.97
CA HIS A 60 -8.19 4.56 -13.51
C HIS A 60 -8.76 5.80 -12.79
N GLU A 61 -8.68 6.98 -13.41
CA GLU A 61 -9.18 8.24 -12.85
C GLU A 61 -10.63 8.58 -13.25
N ASN A 62 -11.23 7.79 -14.15
CA ASN A 62 -12.60 7.99 -14.61
C ASN A 62 -13.60 7.59 -13.51
N LEU A 63 -14.42 8.55 -13.08
CA LEU A 63 -15.40 8.34 -12.00
C LEU A 63 -16.44 7.26 -12.36
N HIS A 64 -16.88 7.20 -13.61
CA HIS A 64 -17.90 6.25 -14.06
C HIS A 64 -17.34 4.82 -14.06
N TYR A 65 -16.15 4.62 -14.63
CA TYR A 65 -15.41 3.36 -14.54
C TYR A 65 -15.25 2.89 -13.09
N ARG A 66 -14.86 3.78 -12.18
CA ARG A 66 -14.69 3.45 -10.76
C ARG A 66 -16.00 3.01 -10.08
N LEU A 67 -17.13 3.61 -10.46
CA LEU A 67 -18.45 3.20 -9.97
C LEU A 67 -18.84 1.80 -10.48
N LEU A 68 -18.58 1.51 -11.77
CA LEU A 68 -18.84 0.19 -12.35
C LEU A 68 -17.99 -0.90 -11.68
N VAL A 69 -16.69 -0.66 -11.49
CA VAL A 69 -15.78 -1.61 -10.83
C VAL A 69 -16.11 -1.78 -9.34
N ALA A 70 -16.56 -0.71 -8.66
CA ALA A 70 -17.00 -0.82 -7.26
C ALA A 70 -18.23 -1.71 -7.11
N GLY A 71 -19.17 -1.68 -8.07
CA GLY A 71 -20.34 -2.56 -8.09
C GLY A 71 -19.97 -4.05 -8.22
N LEU A 72 -18.87 -4.37 -8.91
CA LEU A 72 -18.38 -5.73 -9.07
C LEU A 72 -17.72 -6.32 -7.82
N LYS A 73 -17.36 -5.49 -6.82
CA LYS A 73 -16.67 -5.98 -5.61
C LYS A 73 -17.50 -6.95 -4.77
N ASN A 74 -18.82 -6.89 -4.89
CA ASN A 74 -19.74 -7.78 -4.18
C ASN A 74 -20.13 -9.02 -5.01
N CYS A 75 -19.52 -9.21 -6.19
CA CYS A 75 -19.81 -10.34 -7.06
C CYS A 75 -18.84 -11.48 -6.75
N THR A 76 -19.36 -12.56 -6.17
CA THR A 76 -18.66 -13.84 -6.15
C THR A 76 -18.79 -14.48 -7.53
N SER A 77 -17.80 -15.26 -7.94
CA SER A 77 -17.71 -15.95 -9.24
C SER A 77 -18.79 -17.02 -9.48
N ALA A 78 -19.91 -16.98 -8.74
CA ALA A 78 -21.01 -17.93 -8.81
C ALA A 78 -21.93 -17.76 -10.03
N ASP A 79 -21.87 -16.64 -10.74
CA ASP A 79 -22.74 -16.38 -11.90
C ASP A 79 -22.17 -16.87 -13.25
N ASP A 80 -20.92 -17.36 -13.29
CA ASP A 80 -20.33 -18.01 -14.46
C ASP A 80 -20.28 -19.54 -14.25
N ALA A 81 -21.42 -20.16 -13.96
CA ALA A 81 -21.54 -21.61 -13.88
C ALA A 81 -21.59 -22.25 -15.29
N ALA A 82 -20.44 -22.33 -15.95
CA ALA A 82 -20.20 -23.36 -16.96
C ALA A 82 -18.70 -23.70 -17.06
N ALA A 83 -18.33 -24.74 -16.30
CA ALA A 83 -17.19 -25.62 -16.57
C ALA A 83 -15.78 -25.00 -16.57
N VAL A 84 -15.36 -24.43 -15.42
CA VAL A 84 -13.99 -24.61 -14.93
C VAL A 84 -14.08 -24.78 -13.43
N THR A 85 -13.82 -25.98 -12.93
CA THR A 85 -13.66 -26.24 -11.50
C THR A 85 -12.52 -25.35 -11.00
N PRO A 86 -12.77 -24.31 -10.18
CA PRO A 86 -11.68 -23.61 -9.53
C PRO A 86 -11.20 -24.55 -8.44
N THR A 87 -9.89 -24.79 -8.38
CA THR A 87 -9.24 -25.40 -7.22
C THR A 87 -9.73 -24.67 -5.98
N SER A 88 -10.68 -25.28 -5.26
CA SER A 88 -11.33 -24.67 -4.10
C SER A 88 -10.23 -24.40 -3.08
N LEU A 89 -10.12 -23.16 -2.63
CA LEU A 89 -9.44 -22.89 -1.37
C LEU A 89 -9.93 -23.91 -0.34
N PRO A 90 -9.06 -24.42 0.54
CA PRO A 90 -9.48 -25.38 1.55
C PRO A 90 -10.60 -24.76 2.37
N GLN A 91 -11.83 -25.21 2.17
CA GLN A 91 -12.90 -24.82 3.07
C GLN A 91 -12.69 -25.61 4.36
N PRO A 92 -12.62 -24.96 5.53
CA PRO A 92 -12.49 -25.67 6.79
C PRO A 92 -13.67 -26.66 6.91
N PRO A 93 -13.46 -27.88 7.43
CA PRO A 93 -14.57 -28.78 7.71
C PRO A 93 -15.54 -28.06 8.65
N GLU A 94 -16.78 -27.86 8.21
CA GLU A 94 -17.77 -27.07 8.94
C GLU A 94 -18.05 -27.63 10.35
N ALA A 95 -17.81 -28.93 10.55
CA ALA A 95 -17.94 -29.59 11.84
C ALA A 95 -16.84 -29.22 12.85
N THR A 96 -15.59 -29.00 12.41
CA THR A 96 -14.45 -28.77 13.31
C THR A 96 -14.04 -27.31 13.40
N CYS A 97 -14.41 -26.47 12.43
CA CYS A 97 -13.98 -25.07 12.35
C CYS A 97 -12.46 -24.91 12.45
N GLN A 98 -11.74 -25.88 11.89
CA GLN A 98 -10.29 -25.90 11.86
C GLN A 98 -9.80 -25.81 10.43
N TRP A 99 -8.83 -24.94 10.20
CA TRP A 99 -8.11 -24.89 8.95
C TRP A 99 -7.24 -26.13 8.83
N LEU A 100 -7.66 -27.05 7.95
CA LEU A 100 -6.82 -28.15 7.55
C LEU A 100 -5.74 -27.57 6.63
N LEU A 101 -4.49 -27.75 7.02
CA LEU A 101 -3.35 -27.28 6.25
C LEU A 101 -3.35 -27.96 4.89
N ALA A 102 -3.84 -27.28 3.85
CA ALA A 102 -3.56 -27.68 2.49
C ALA A 102 -2.20 -27.11 2.07
N ASP A 103 -1.54 -27.79 1.13
CA ASP A 103 -0.24 -27.40 0.58
C ASP A 103 -0.17 -25.88 0.34
N GLY A 104 0.80 -25.21 0.97
CA GLY A 104 1.04 -23.77 0.80
C GLY A 104 1.66 -23.02 1.99
N GLY A 105 1.71 -23.60 3.19
CA GLY A 105 2.40 -23.00 4.34
C GLY A 105 1.77 -21.71 4.86
N TYR A 106 2.52 -20.92 5.63
CA TYR A 106 2.06 -19.67 6.26
C TYR A 106 2.96 -18.50 5.90
N GLY A 107 2.36 -17.34 5.63
CA GLY A 107 3.04 -16.06 5.59
C GLY A 107 2.93 -15.32 6.92
N GLN A 108 3.90 -14.46 7.21
CA GLN A 108 3.87 -13.54 8.34
C GLN A 108 3.98 -12.10 7.85
N CYS A 109 3.14 -11.23 8.42
CA CYS A 109 3.17 -9.80 8.20
C CYS A 109 3.27 -9.09 9.55
N GLY A 110 3.94 -7.95 9.61
CA GLY A 110 4.01 -7.15 10.83
C GLY A 110 4.11 -5.66 10.53
N LEU A 111 3.59 -4.85 11.45
CA LEU A 111 3.69 -3.39 11.44
C LEU A 111 3.98 -2.89 12.85
N TYR A 112 5.09 -2.17 13.03
CA TYR A 112 5.57 -1.71 14.35
C TYR A 112 6.46 -0.47 14.19
N GLY A 113 6.79 0.23 15.29
CA GLY A 113 7.67 1.40 15.24
C GLY A 113 7.15 2.51 14.31
N ASP A 114 8.07 3.15 13.58
CA ASP A 114 7.82 4.12 12.50
C ASP A 114 7.44 3.39 11.20
N PRO A 115 6.13 3.26 10.90
CA PRO A 115 5.55 1.96 10.64
C PRO A 115 6.43 1.08 9.75
N HIS A 116 7.22 0.22 10.39
CA HIS A 116 8.05 -0.79 9.77
C HIS A 116 7.17 -1.96 9.37
N LEU A 117 6.89 -2.05 8.08
CA LEU A 117 6.06 -3.07 7.47
C LEU A 117 6.92 -4.23 6.98
N GLN A 118 6.76 -5.40 7.60
CA GLN A 118 7.15 -6.67 7.00
C GLN A 118 5.95 -7.26 6.27
N THR A 119 6.08 -7.43 4.96
CA THR A 119 5.06 -8.09 4.12
C THR A 119 5.13 -9.61 4.23
N PHE A 120 4.08 -10.31 3.78
CA PHE A 120 4.06 -11.76 3.64
C PHE A 120 5.20 -12.29 2.75
N GLY A 121 5.65 -11.50 1.78
CA GLY A 121 6.80 -11.80 0.93
C GLY A 121 8.16 -11.62 1.62
N GLY A 122 8.21 -11.29 2.91
CA GLY A 122 9.45 -11.12 3.66
C GLY A 122 10.21 -9.83 3.36
N LYS A 123 9.56 -8.86 2.71
CA LYS A 123 10.13 -7.53 2.45
C LYS A 123 9.84 -6.60 3.61
N LEU A 124 10.86 -5.94 4.13
CA LEU A 124 10.76 -4.92 5.19
C LEU A 124 10.85 -3.51 4.61
N GLN A 125 9.89 -2.65 4.95
CA GLN A 125 9.81 -1.26 4.51
C GLN A 125 9.51 -0.33 5.68
N THR A 126 10.07 0.87 5.65
CA THR A 126 9.69 1.95 6.57
C THR A 126 8.70 2.88 5.88
N CYS A 127 7.55 3.11 6.50
CA CYS A 127 6.45 3.81 5.87
C CYS A 127 5.96 4.98 6.72
N ARG A 128 5.59 6.07 6.05
CA ARG A 128 4.85 7.17 6.70
C ARG A 128 3.42 6.71 6.96
N ALA A 129 2.66 6.44 5.89
CA ALA A 129 1.32 5.85 5.94
C ALA A 129 0.41 6.47 7.02
N VAL A 130 0.35 7.81 7.12
CA VAL A 130 -0.54 8.49 8.09
C VAL A 130 -2.00 8.22 7.75
N GLY A 131 -2.85 8.11 8.76
CA GLY A 131 -4.27 7.84 8.61
C GLY A 131 -4.58 6.34 8.61
N ALA A 132 -5.75 5.98 8.10
CA ALA A 132 -6.24 4.60 8.09
C ALA A 132 -5.76 3.83 6.84
N TRP A 133 -5.17 2.65 7.06
CA TRP A 133 -4.64 1.79 6.00
C TRP A 133 -5.06 0.33 6.21
N PRO A 134 -5.46 -0.38 5.15
CA PRO A 134 -5.76 -1.80 5.22
C PRO A 134 -4.46 -2.62 5.29
N MET A 135 -4.24 -3.33 6.40
CA MET A 135 -3.17 -4.32 6.51
C MET A 135 -3.51 -5.62 5.78
N VAL A 136 -4.76 -6.08 5.91
CA VAL A 136 -5.35 -7.20 5.17
C VAL A 136 -6.84 -6.92 4.99
N ASP A 137 -7.41 -7.35 3.87
CA ASP A 137 -8.83 -7.28 3.59
C ASP A 137 -9.20 -8.49 2.71
N ASN A 138 -9.78 -9.53 3.30
CA ASN A 138 -10.13 -10.76 2.61
C ASN A 138 -11.46 -11.35 3.12
N ALA A 139 -11.88 -12.49 2.59
CA ALA A 139 -13.17 -13.12 2.93
C ALA A 139 -13.34 -13.54 4.41
N TYR A 140 -12.25 -13.61 5.20
CA TYR A 140 -12.28 -14.08 6.59
C TYR A 140 -12.13 -12.93 7.60
N LEU A 141 -11.31 -11.93 7.28
CA LEU A 141 -11.17 -10.74 8.10
C LEU A 141 -10.64 -9.52 7.31
N ALA A 142 -10.95 -8.35 7.84
CA ALA A 142 -10.31 -7.10 7.51
C ALA A 142 -9.55 -6.57 8.74
N VAL A 143 -8.28 -6.19 8.55
CA VAL A 143 -7.42 -5.55 9.56
C VAL A 143 -7.06 -4.17 9.05
N GLN A 144 -7.51 -3.15 9.75
CA GLN A 144 -7.20 -1.75 9.46
C GLN A 144 -6.35 -1.17 10.59
N VAL A 145 -5.25 -0.51 10.22
CA VAL A 145 -4.42 0.24 11.16
C VAL A 145 -4.60 1.72 10.92
N THR A 146 -4.53 2.51 11.98
CA THR A 146 -4.44 3.96 11.90
C THR A 146 -3.08 4.39 12.41
N ASN A 147 -2.33 5.10 11.58
CA ASN A 147 -1.05 5.65 11.99
C ASN A 147 -1.17 7.16 12.20
N SER A 148 -0.56 7.67 13.27
CA SER A 148 -0.57 9.09 13.62
C SER A 148 0.82 9.57 14.00
N HIS A 149 1.07 10.86 13.84
CA HIS A 149 2.35 11.46 14.24
C HIS A 149 2.63 11.27 15.73
N ALA A 150 3.87 10.93 16.04
CA ALA A 150 4.43 10.92 17.39
C ALA A 150 5.66 11.85 17.38
N GLY A 151 5.49 13.10 17.80
CA GLY A 151 6.54 14.11 17.70
C GLY A 151 6.67 14.72 16.30
N ALA A 152 7.86 15.20 15.94
CA ALA A 152 8.07 16.01 14.73
C ALA A 152 8.18 15.18 13.43
N THR A 153 8.83 14.02 13.51
CA THR A 153 9.17 13.20 12.34
C THR A 153 8.64 11.78 12.42
N ALA A 154 8.39 11.28 13.63
CA ALA A 154 7.94 9.92 13.82
C ALA A 154 6.42 9.77 13.64
N THR A 155 6.01 8.59 13.22
CA THR A 155 4.65 8.12 13.06
C THR A 155 4.53 6.80 13.82
N VAL A 156 3.38 6.53 14.44
CA VAL A 156 3.16 5.28 15.18
C VAL A 156 1.80 4.69 14.85
N VAL A 157 1.66 3.38 14.99
CA VAL A 157 0.34 2.72 14.98
C VAL A 157 -0.40 3.14 16.25
N SER A 158 -1.48 3.91 16.10
CA SER A 158 -2.25 4.45 17.23
C SER A 158 -3.61 3.78 17.42
N LYS A 159 -4.11 3.11 16.39
CA LYS A 159 -5.34 2.32 16.46
C LYS A 159 -5.29 1.12 15.54
N VAL A 160 -5.88 0.02 15.97
CA VAL A 160 -6.07 -1.20 15.18
C VAL A 160 -7.54 -1.58 15.26
N THR A 161 -8.19 -1.70 14.10
CA THR A 161 -9.57 -2.16 13.97
C THR A 161 -9.56 -3.47 13.20
N VAL A 162 -10.19 -4.49 13.76
CA VAL A 162 -10.30 -5.82 13.13
C VAL A 162 -11.77 -6.15 12.98
N VAL A 163 -12.17 -6.50 11.76
CA VAL A 163 -13.50 -7.03 11.46
C VAL A 163 -13.32 -8.50 11.12
N VAL A 164 -13.88 -9.37 11.95
CA VAL A 164 -14.04 -10.80 11.64
C VAL A 164 -15.28 -10.93 10.79
N HIS A 165 -15.20 -11.54 9.61
CA HIS A 165 -16.36 -11.78 8.76
C HIS A 165 -17.10 -13.06 9.16
N SER A 166 -18.41 -13.08 8.93
CA SER A 166 -19.21 -14.29 9.15
C SER A 166 -18.77 -15.41 8.21
N HIS A 167 -18.64 -16.63 8.73
CA HIS A 167 -18.26 -17.80 7.94
C HIS A 167 -18.98 -19.06 8.44
N GLY A 168 -20.10 -19.40 7.80
CA GLY A 168 -20.93 -20.56 8.15
C GLY A 168 -21.28 -20.58 9.64
N SER A 169 -21.18 -21.75 10.28
CA SER A 169 -21.35 -21.90 11.74
C SER A 169 -20.07 -21.63 12.56
N CYS A 170 -18.97 -21.26 11.91
CA CYS A 170 -17.66 -21.15 12.54
C CYS A 170 -17.32 -19.75 13.00
N ALA A 171 -17.72 -18.73 12.24
CA ALA A 171 -17.47 -17.34 12.58
C ALA A 171 -18.75 -16.50 12.52
N LEU A 172 -18.93 -15.63 13.51
CA LEU A 172 -19.92 -14.56 13.52
C LEU A 172 -19.22 -13.24 13.22
N GLU A 173 -19.91 -12.34 12.51
CA GLU A 173 -19.36 -11.01 12.26
C GLU A 173 -19.14 -10.26 13.58
N LYS A 174 -17.90 -9.86 13.85
CA LYS A 174 -17.53 -9.11 15.06
C LYS A 174 -16.45 -8.09 14.78
N THR A 175 -16.46 -7.01 15.56
CA THR A 175 -15.45 -5.97 15.51
C THR A 175 -14.64 -5.94 16.80
N TYR A 176 -13.33 -6.00 16.66
CA TYR A 176 -12.36 -5.70 17.71
C TYR A 176 -11.70 -4.35 17.41
N GLU A 177 -11.43 -3.56 18.44
CA GLU A 177 -10.68 -2.31 18.29
C GLU A 177 -9.76 -2.12 19.49
N ALA A 178 -8.51 -1.79 19.21
CA ALA A 178 -7.53 -1.37 20.18
C ALA A 178 -6.98 0.00 19.78
N GLN A 179 -6.67 0.81 20.77
CA GLN A 179 -6.04 2.12 20.59
C GLN A 179 -4.94 2.30 21.64
N LEU A 180 -4.13 3.35 21.51
CA LEU A 180 -3.05 3.60 22.48
C LEU A 180 -3.57 3.58 23.92
N ARG A 181 -2.91 2.78 24.77
CA ARG A 181 -3.21 2.61 26.20
C ARG A 181 -4.60 2.02 26.48
N ASP A 182 -5.26 1.47 25.47
CA ASP A 182 -6.54 0.77 25.58
C ASP A 182 -6.51 -0.47 24.68
N LEU A 183 -6.11 -1.58 25.30
CA LEU A 183 -5.98 -2.89 24.68
C LEU A 183 -7.01 -3.85 25.32
N PRO A 184 -8.29 -3.82 24.90
CA PRO A 184 -9.35 -4.57 25.54
C PRO A 184 -9.18 -6.08 25.34
N SER A 185 -9.58 -6.87 26.34
CA SER A 185 -9.60 -8.34 26.25
C SER A 185 -10.92 -8.89 25.67
N VAL A 186 -11.71 -8.04 25.01
CA VAL A 186 -13.05 -8.35 24.47
C VAL A 186 -13.29 -7.65 23.14
N PHE A 187 -14.19 -8.21 22.32
CA PHE A 187 -14.79 -7.52 21.18
C PHE A 187 -15.63 -6.32 21.62
N LYS A 188 -16.02 -5.46 20.68
CA LYS A 188 -16.86 -4.27 20.97
C LYS A 188 -18.20 -4.60 21.63
N ASP A 189 -18.71 -5.82 21.46
CA ASP A 189 -19.94 -6.30 22.10
C ASP A 189 -19.72 -6.94 23.49
N GLY A 190 -18.50 -6.90 24.01
CA GLY A 190 -18.14 -7.42 25.33
C GLY A 190 -17.85 -8.93 25.37
N THR A 191 -17.88 -9.63 24.24
CA THR A 191 -17.58 -11.07 24.19
C THR A 191 -16.10 -11.35 23.92
N THR A 192 -15.64 -12.57 24.18
CA THR A 192 -14.28 -13.04 23.89
C THR A 192 -14.21 -14.02 22.72
N SER A 193 -15.33 -14.32 22.08
CA SER A 193 -15.40 -15.26 20.94
C SER A 193 -16.32 -14.75 19.84
N ALA A 194 -16.02 -15.12 18.60
CA ALA A 194 -16.81 -14.79 17.42
C ALA A 194 -17.31 -16.06 16.74
N GLY A 195 -18.02 -16.92 17.46
CA GLY A 195 -18.40 -18.26 17.01
C GLY A 195 -17.45 -19.34 17.55
N ARG A 196 -17.56 -20.57 17.03
CA ARG A 196 -16.77 -21.72 17.52
C ARG A 196 -15.33 -21.74 17.00
N GLY A 197 -15.07 -21.06 15.89
CA GLY A 197 -13.79 -21.04 15.21
C GLY A 197 -13.01 -19.75 15.38
N VAL A 198 -13.40 -18.88 16.32
CA VAL A 198 -12.75 -17.58 16.55
C VAL A 198 -12.72 -17.25 18.05
N GLU A 199 -11.53 -16.99 18.56
CA GLU A 199 -11.27 -16.73 19.96
C GLU A 199 -10.32 -15.55 20.12
N LEU A 200 -10.60 -14.69 21.11
CA LEU A 200 -9.75 -13.59 21.54
C LEU A 200 -9.21 -13.91 22.93
N THR A 201 -7.88 -13.85 23.06
CA THR A 201 -7.16 -14.16 24.29
C THR A 201 -6.19 -13.04 24.65
N THR A 202 -5.76 -13.01 25.91
CA THR A 202 -4.80 -12.02 26.43
C THR A 202 -3.63 -12.78 27.06
N PRO A 203 -2.64 -13.24 26.26
CA PRO A 203 -1.52 -14.02 26.78
C PRO A 203 -0.65 -13.26 27.78
N GLU A 204 -0.54 -11.94 27.61
CA GLU A 204 0.20 -11.02 28.49
C GLU A 204 -0.62 -9.74 28.68
N LEU A 205 -0.34 -8.94 29.71
CA LEU A 205 -1.12 -7.73 30.03
C LEU A 205 -1.12 -6.69 28.89
N ASP A 206 -0.05 -6.67 28.11
CA ASP A 206 0.18 -5.76 26.99
C ASP A 206 -0.03 -6.44 25.63
N LEU A 207 -0.47 -7.71 25.58
CA LEU A 207 -0.66 -8.48 24.35
C LEU A 207 -2.06 -9.10 24.27
N VAL A 208 -2.76 -8.82 23.17
CA VAL A 208 -3.97 -9.54 22.78
C VAL A 208 -3.69 -10.39 21.53
N GLU A 209 -4.19 -11.62 21.54
CA GLU A 209 -4.13 -12.55 20.41
C GLU A 209 -5.55 -12.94 19.97
N LEU A 210 -5.88 -12.62 18.72
CA LEU A 210 -7.08 -13.05 18.04
C LEU A 210 -6.73 -14.23 17.11
N THR A 211 -7.35 -15.38 17.37
CA THR A 211 -7.13 -16.62 16.60
C THR A 211 -8.41 -17.01 15.86
N LEU A 212 -8.33 -17.09 14.53
CA LEU A 212 -9.40 -17.64 13.70
C LEU A 212 -8.98 -19.05 13.28
N TYR A 213 -9.32 -20.05 14.09
CA TYR A 213 -9.00 -21.45 13.84
C TYR A 213 -9.50 -21.91 12.46
N HIS A 214 -10.68 -21.46 12.05
CA HIS A 214 -11.31 -21.84 10.80
C HIS A 214 -10.63 -21.26 9.55
N ALA A 215 -9.78 -20.24 9.70
CA ALA A 215 -9.01 -19.61 8.64
C ALA A 215 -7.50 -19.81 8.80
N GLY A 216 -7.06 -20.47 9.88
CA GLY A 216 -5.64 -20.64 10.21
C GLY A 216 -4.93 -19.33 10.55
N VAL A 217 -5.67 -18.29 10.96
CA VAL A 217 -5.13 -16.95 11.21
C VAL A 217 -4.82 -16.75 12.68
N ARG A 218 -3.66 -16.14 12.96
CA ARG A 218 -3.32 -15.60 14.28
C ARG A 218 -2.86 -14.16 14.14
N LEU A 219 -3.56 -13.26 14.83
CA LEU A 219 -3.29 -11.83 14.87
C LEU A 219 -2.93 -11.43 16.30
N ARG A 220 -1.78 -10.79 16.47
CA ARG A 220 -1.29 -10.25 17.74
C ARG A 220 -1.26 -8.73 17.68
N ILE A 221 -1.76 -8.10 18.73
CA ILE A 221 -1.71 -6.65 18.91
C ILE A 221 -1.09 -6.41 20.28
N ARG A 222 0.07 -5.74 20.31
CA ARG A 222 0.81 -5.45 21.54
C ARG A 222 0.95 -3.96 21.77
N GLN A 223 0.78 -3.52 23.01
CA GLN A 223 1.02 -2.15 23.46
C GLN A 223 2.46 -1.99 23.96
N HIS A 224 3.20 -1.09 23.35
CA HIS A 224 4.55 -0.70 23.76
C HIS A 224 4.56 0.75 24.19
N GLY A 225 4.34 1.04 25.47
CA GLY A 225 4.32 2.42 25.98
C GLY A 225 3.28 3.28 25.27
N ASP A 226 3.73 4.09 24.29
CA ASP A 226 2.90 5.02 23.51
C ASP A 226 2.64 4.58 22.05
N PHE A 227 2.87 3.31 21.71
CA PHE A 227 2.61 2.80 20.35
C PHE A 227 2.11 1.35 20.36
N LEU A 228 1.42 0.95 19.29
CA LEU A 228 0.98 -0.42 19.05
C LEU A 228 1.92 -1.12 18.05
N SER A 229 2.06 -2.42 18.19
CA SER A 229 2.58 -3.28 17.13
C SER A 229 1.53 -4.32 16.74
N VAL A 230 1.44 -4.61 15.45
CA VAL A 230 0.52 -5.62 14.89
C VAL A 230 1.34 -6.69 14.19
N THR A 231 1.09 -7.96 14.53
CA THR A 231 1.75 -9.11 13.92
C THR A 231 0.69 -10.12 13.48
N LEU A 232 0.75 -10.56 12.23
CA LEU A 232 -0.23 -11.44 11.62
C LEU A 232 0.45 -12.66 11.01
N ARG A 233 -0.10 -13.84 11.26
CA ARG A 233 0.20 -15.08 10.54
C ARG A 233 -1.06 -15.59 9.86
N MET A 234 -0.93 -15.97 8.60
CA MET A 234 -2.04 -16.37 7.76
C MET A 234 -1.59 -17.42 6.72
N PRO A 235 -2.43 -18.39 6.34
CA PRO A 235 -2.13 -19.29 5.23
C PRO A 235 -1.90 -18.52 3.95
N THR A 236 -0.88 -18.89 3.18
CA THR A 236 -0.48 -18.14 1.96
C THR A 236 -1.61 -18.07 0.92
N GLN A 237 -2.49 -19.08 0.89
CA GLN A 237 -3.61 -19.16 -0.05
C GLN A 237 -4.67 -18.07 0.17
N ILE A 238 -4.73 -17.48 1.37
CA ILE A 238 -5.67 -16.39 1.71
C ILE A 238 -4.96 -15.08 2.04
N ALA A 239 -3.63 -15.09 2.03
CA ALA A 239 -2.76 -13.93 2.30
C ALA A 239 -2.68 -12.96 1.12
N ASP A 240 -2.83 -13.46 -0.12
CA ASP A 240 -2.59 -12.71 -1.36
C ASP A 240 -3.87 -12.33 -2.11
N MET A 241 -4.84 -11.78 -1.36
CA MET A 241 -6.12 -11.34 -1.92
C MET A 241 -6.25 -9.83 -1.76
N GLY A 242 -5.91 -9.06 -2.80
CA GLY A 242 -6.19 -7.62 -2.89
C GLY A 242 -4.96 -6.70 -2.92
N THR A 243 -5.18 -5.40 -2.63
CA THR A 243 -4.13 -4.36 -2.49
C THR A 243 -3.85 -3.91 -1.04
N PRO A 244 -3.78 -4.80 -0.03
CA PRO A 244 -3.45 -4.39 1.33
C PRO A 244 -1.92 -4.28 1.56
N LEU A 245 -1.53 -3.62 2.66
CA LEU A 245 -0.11 -3.42 3.01
C LEU A 245 0.64 -4.75 3.13
N CYS A 246 0.05 -5.78 3.74
CA CYS A 246 0.74 -7.03 3.97
C CYS A 246 1.12 -7.81 2.70
N SER A 247 0.43 -7.63 1.58
CA SER A 247 0.78 -8.29 0.31
C SER A 247 1.65 -7.39 -0.58
N GLN A 248 1.26 -6.13 -0.78
CA GLN A 248 1.91 -5.25 -1.77
C GLN A 248 2.99 -4.34 -1.19
N GLY A 249 3.01 -4.18 0.12
CA GLY A 249 3.83 -3.16 0.78
C GLY A 249 3.20 -1.78 0.72
N CYS A 250 3.96 -0.79 1.19
CA CYS A 250 3.54 0.60 1.17
C CYS A 250 3.64 1.21 -0.23
N PRO A 251 2.69 2.08 -0.62
CA PRO A 251 2.81 2.84 -1.86
C PRO A 251 4.11 3.65 -1.91
N THR A 252 4.71 3.80 -3.09
CA THR A 252 6.02 4.45 -3.25
C THR A 252 6.11 5.84 -2.62
N ARG A 253 5.02 6.62 -2.63
CA ARG A 253 4.94 7.96 -2.02
C ARG A 253 4.96 7.95 -0.47
N GLU A 254 4.61 6.83 0.13
CA GLU A 254 4.58 6.63 1.58
C GLU A 254 5.89 6.03 2.10
N LEU A 255 6.77 5.57 1.21
CA LEU A 255 8.04 4.99 1.58
C LEU A 255 8.99 6.06 2.12
N LEU A 256 9.47 5.87 3.35
CA LEU A 256 10.47 6.74 3.93
C LEU A 256 11.88 6.32 3.47
N PRO A 257 12.76 7.28 3.15
CA PRO A 257 14.17 7.01 2.92
C PRO A 257 14.90 6.75 4.25
N GLU A 258 16.13 6.26 4.18
CA GLU A 258 17.00 6.25 5.36
C GLU A 258 17.26 7.69 5.86
N LEU A 259 17.46 7.82 7.17
CA LEU A 259 17.78 9.11 7.79
C LEU A 259 19.26 9.46 7.53
N HIS A 260 19.47 10.45 6.67
CA HIS A 260 20.78 11.03 6.36
C HIS A 260 21.01 12.34 7.13
N ASN A 261 22.27 12.77 7.21
CA ASN A 261 22.69 14.02 7.88
C ASN A 261 22.32 14.12 9.36
N VAL A 262 22.32 12.97 10.04
CA VAL A 262 22.15 12.90 11.50
C VAL A 262 23.52 13.07 12.16
N GLU A 263 23.58 13.83 13.24
CA GLU A 263 24.76 13.99 14.08
C GLU A 263 25.38 12.63 14.45
N GLN A 264 26.70 12.51 14.31
CA GLN A 264 27.40 11.23 14.47
C GLN A 264 27.15 10.59 15.84
N TRP A 265 27.19 11.39 16.90
CA TRP A 265 26.97 10.90 18.26
C TRP A 265 25.55 10.33 18.47
N ARG A 266 24.53 10.89 17.78
CA ARG A 266 23.16 10.36 17.83
C ARG A 266 23.06 9.00 17.14
N ARG A 267 23.73 8.87 16.00
CA ARG A 267 23.83 7.58 15.28
C ARG A 267 24.50 6.52 16.13
N GLU A 268 25.65 6.81 16.73
CA GLU A 268 26.36 5.86 17.60
C GLU A 268 25.51 5.43 18.80
N ASN A 269 24.76 6.35 19.39
CA ASN A 269 23.82 6.04 20.48
C ASN A 269 22.66 5.13 20.02
N ALA A 270 22.09 5.38 18.85
CA ALA A 270 21.03 4.56 18.27
C ALA A 270 21.52 3.13 17.97
N GLU A 271 22.66 3.02 17.29
CA GLU A 271 23.30 1.74 16.96
C GLU A 271 23.64 0.94 18.22
N SER A 272 24.16 1.60 19.26
CA SER A 272 24.42 0.99 20.56
C SER A 272 23.15 0.45 21.21
N SER A 273 22.06 1.23 21.19
CA SER A 273 20.77 0.86 21.80
C SER A 273 20.15 -0.35 21.10
N CYS A 274 20.15 -0.38 19.77
CA CYS A 274 19.61 -1.48 18.97
C CYS A 274 20.47 -2.75 19.05
N THR A 275 21.78 -2.60 19.24
CA THR A 275 22.68 -3.75 19.45
C THR A 275 22.44 -4.42 20.81
N LYS A 276 22.17 -3.64 21.87
CA LYS A 276 21.91 -4.18 23.22
C LYS A 276 20.67 -5.08 23.30
N VAL A 277 19.70 -4.89 22.39
CA VAL A 277 18.47 -5.69 22.33
C VAL A 277 18.55 -6.85 21.33
N ASN A 278 19.75 -7.20 20.87
CA ASN A 278 20.05 -8.33 19.98
C ASN A 278 19.28 -8.33 18.66
N LEU A 279 18.97 -7.15 18.11
CA LEU A 279 18.46 -7.02 16.76
C LEU A 279 19.62 -7.08 15.75
N THR A 280 19.35 -7.67 14.57
CA THR A 280 20.35 -7.84 13.50
C THR A 280 19.72 -7.61 12.13
N GLY A 281 20.57 -7.34 11.12
CA GLY A 281 20.14 -7.17 9.73
C GLY A 281 19.10 -6.05 9.56
N ALA A 282 18.11 -6.28 8.70
CA ALA A 282 17.09 -5.27 8.41
C ALA A 282 16.24 -4.87 9.64
N TYR A 283 16.08 -5.76 10.63
CA TYR A 283 15.43 -5.39 11.90
C TYR A 283 16.27 -4.44 12.75
N TRP A 284 17.60 -4.57 12.70
CA TRP A 284 18.49 -3.63 13.34
C TRP A 284 18.46 -2.27 12.64
N ASP A 285 18.47 -2.25 11.30
CA ASP A 285 18.35 -1.01 10.52
C ASP A 285 17.03 -0.27 10.85
N ALA A 286 15.92 -1.01 10.98
CA ALA A 286 14.62 -0.49 11.42
C ALA A 286 14.67 0.10 12.83
N CYS A 287 15.20 -0.65 13.81
CA CYS A 287 15.38 -0.12 15.17
C CYS A 287 16.21 1.16 15.20
N VAL A 288 17.30 1.23 14.43
CA VAL A 288 18.13 2.43 14.37
C VAL A 288 17.34 3.61 13.81
N PHE A 289 16.48 3.37 12.81
CA PHE A 289 15.56 4.37 12.29
C PHE A 289 14.64 4.91 13.39
N ASP A 290 13.96 4.03 14.13
CA ASP A 290 13.03 4.41 15.22
C ASP A 290 13.73 5.21 16.33
N VAL A 291 14.95 4.84 16.70
CA VAL A 291 15.69 5.58 17.74
C VAL A 291 16.12 6.96 17.23
N LEU A 292 16.46 7.09 15.95
CA LEU A 292 16.87 8.35 15.34
C LEU A 292 15.69 9.31 15.06
N SER A 293 14.51 8.76 14.78
CA SER A 293 13.27 9.51 14.53
C SER A 293 12.65 10.05 15.83
N THR A 294 13.08 9.52 16.97
CA THR A 294 12.62 9.91 18.32
C THR A 294 13.66 10.78 19.04
N GLU A 295 13.29 11.28 20.23
CA GLU A 295 14.21 12.02 21.09
C GLU A 295 15.15 11.06 21.82
N ASP A 296 16.43 11.44 21.97
CA ASP A 296 17.50 10.56 22.45
C ASP A 296 17.21 9.94 23.83
N ALA A 297 16.42 10.62 24.69
CA ALA A 297 16.06 10.16 26.03
C ALA A 297 15.24 8.86 26.05
N ARG A 298 14.59 8.45 24.95
CA ARG A 298 13.75 7.25 24.87
C ARG A 298 14.37 6.08 24.10
N SER A 299 15.66 6.18 23.76
CA SER A 299 16.36 5.19 22.91
C SER A 299 16.21 3.74 23.38
N ALA A 300 16.33 3.49 24.69
CA ALA A 300 16.23 2.13 25.24
C ALA A 300 14.80 1.56 25.20
N GLU A 301 13.80 2.40 25.44
CA GLU A 301 12.39 2.03 25.37
C GLU A 301 12.00 1.67 23.93
N VAL A 302 12.37 2.54 22.99
CA VAL A 302 12.12 2.36 21.55
C VAL A 302 12.79 1.10 21.02
N ALA A 303 14.07 0.88 21.35
CA ALA A 303 14.78 -0.33 20.95
C ALA A 303 14.17 -1.60 21.58
N GLY A 304 13.75 -1.53 22.85
CA GLY A 304 13.09 -2.63 23.53
C GLY A 304 11.78 -3.04 22.85
N ALA A 305 10.97 -2.05 22.46
CA ALA A 305 9.71 -2.29 21.78
C ALA A 305 9.90 -2.87 20.37
N ALA A 306 10.88 -2.38 19.61
CA ALA A 306 11.24 -2.97 18.33
C ALA A 306 11.64 -4.45 18.50
N SER A 307 12.41 -4.77 19.54
CA SER A 307 12.80 -6.15 19.85
C SER A 307 11.61 -7.04 20.20
N ALA A 308 10.67 -6.53 21.01
CA ALA A 308 9.45 -7.24 21.37
C ALA A 308 8.52 -7.47 20.16
N ALA A 309 8.34 -6.48 19.29
CA ALA A 309 7.57 -6.64 18.05
C ALA A 309 8.20 -7.69 17.11
N VAL A 310 9.52 -7.69 16.98
CA VAL A 310 10.26 -8.71 16.21
C VAL A 310 10.17 -10.09 16.86
N ALA A 311 10.15 -10.17 18.20
CA ALA A 311 9.93 -11.42 18.90
C ALA A 311 8.53 -12.00 18.65
N ASP A 312 7.49 -11.17 18.61
CA ASP A 312 6.14 -11.58 18.25
C ASP A 312 6.10 -12.13 16.80
N LEU A 313 6.71 -11.43 15.84
CA LEU A 313 6.87 -11.91 14.45
C LEU A 313 7.52 -13.29 14.39
N ARG A 314 8.66 -13.45 15.06
CA ARG A 314 9.42 -14.71 15.11
C ARG A 314 8.63 -15.84 15.77
N SER A 315 7.88 -15.55 16.83
CA SER A 315 7.04 -16.54 17.52
C SER A 315 5.92 -17.10 16.62
N LEU A 316 5.48 -16.32 15.64
CA LEU A 316 4.54 -16.76 14.62
C LEU A 316 5.20 -17.44 13.41
N GLY A 317 6.54 -17.55 13.39
CA GLY A 317 7.31 -18.25 12.38
C GLY A 317 7.89 -17.35 11.28
N ALA A 318 7.94 -16.03 11.48
CA ALA A 318 8.52 -15.12 10.50
C ALA A 318 10.01 -15.42 10.28
N SER A 319 10.41 -15.55 9.02
CA SER A 319 11.81 -15.57 8.64
C SER A 319 12.43 -14.16 8.71
N PRO A 320 13.77 -14.04 8.84
CA PRO A 320 14.45 -12.77 8.72
C PRO A 320 14.13 -12.11 7.36
N PRO A 321 13.73 -10.83 7.33
CA PRO A 321 13.35 -10.17 6.10
C PRO A 321 14.57 -9.89 5.23
N VAL A 322 14.33 -9.78 3.92
CA VAL A 322 15.36 -9.41 2.96
C VAL A 322 15.58 -7.90 3.05
N ARG A 323 16.86 -7.49 3.13
CA ARG A 323 17.26 -6.07 3.04
C ARG A 323 16.99 -5.60 1.61
N GLU A 324 16.02 -4.70 1.43
CA GLU A 324 15.82 -4.07 0.13
C GLU A 324 16.88 -2.99 -0.05
N SER A 325 17.96 -3.29 -0.78
CA SER A 325 18.89 -2.26 -1.22
C SER A 325 18.14 -1.36 -2.21
N ARG A 326 17.64 -0.21 -1.77
CA ARG A 326 17.33 0.86 -2.72
C ARG A 326 18.65 1.20 -3.39
N SER A 327 18.81 0.82 -4.67
CA SER A 327 19.84 1.49 -5.46
C SER A 327 19.53 2.97 -5.38
N PRO A 328 20.54 3.85 -5.25
CA PRO A 328 20.30 5.27 -5.46
C PRO A 328 19.55 5.38 -6.78
N SER A 329 18.41 6.07 -6.79
CA SER A 329 17.74 6.35 -8.06
C SER A 329 18.80 6.95 -8.97
N GLU A 330 19.07 6.34 -10.12
CA GLU A 330 19.89 6.99 -11.13
C GLU A 330 19.25 8.35 -11.36
N ALA A 331 19.94 9.41 -10.92
CA ALA A 331 19.54 10.77 -11.22
C ALA A 331 19.35 10.82 -12.74
N PRO A 332 18.26 11.39 -13.26
CA PRO A 332 18.03 11.44 -14.70
C PRO A 332 19.23 12.16 -15.31
N VAL A 333 20.06 11.40 -16.04
CA VAL A 333 21.17 11.93 -16.81
C VAL A 333 20.53 12.88 -17.80
N ARG A 334 20.63 14.18 -17.53
CA ARG A 334 20.30 15.22 -18.50
C ARG A 334 21.25 15.01 -19.67
N ARG A 335 20.78 14.31 -20.71
CA ARG A 335 21.45 14.31 -22.01
C ARG A 335 21.42 15.74 -22.51
N ALA A 336 22.54 16.44 -22.41
CA ALA A 336 22.77 17.65 -23.17
C ALA A 336 22.59 17.27 -24.64
N SER A 337 21.51 17.76 -25.26
CA SER A 337 21.31 17.62 -26.70
C SER A 337 22.31 18.54 -27.39
N THR A 338 23.42 17.99 -27.86
CA THR A 338 24.32 18.68 -28.78
C THR A 338 23.58 18.86 -30.09
N VAL A 339 23.06 20.06 -30.33
CA VAL A 339 22.54 20.46 -31.64
C VAL A 339 23.76 20.60 -32.57
N VAL A 340 23.95 19.62 -33.44
CA VAL A 340 24.94 19.69 -34.52
C VAL A 340 24.36 20.59 -35.60
N VAL A 341 24.85 21.83 -35.69
CA VAL A 341 24.55 22.73 -36.80
C VAL A 341 25.37 22.27 -38.00
N ALA A 342 24.69 21.66 -38.98
CA ALA A 342 25.29 21.32 -40.26
C ALA A 342 25.44 22.60 -41.11
N LEU A 343 26.65 23.13 -41.21
CA LEU A 343 27.00 24.15 -42.20
C LEU A 343 27.39 23.45 -43.51
N SER A 344 26.46 23.44 -44.47
CA SER A 344 26.71 23.03 -45.84
C SER A 344 27.56 24.09 -46.55
N GLY A 345 28.84 23.76 -46.75
CA GLY A 345 29.77 24.54 -47.57
C GLY A 345 29.48 24.36 -49.06
N ILE A 346 29.03 25.42 -49.72
CA ILE A 346 29.07 25.57 -51.18
C ILE A 346 30.44 26.16 -51.53
N LEU A 347 31.27 25.35 -52.19
CA LEU A 347 32.49 25.81 -52.85
C LEU A 347 32.11 26.46 -54.19
N ALA A 348 32.41 27.75 -54.36
CA ALA A 348 32.61 28.35 -55.66
C ALA A 348 33.82 29.29 -55.62
N TRP A 349 34.75 28.94 -56.48
CA TRP A 349 36.08 29.45 -56.74
C TRP A 349 36.03 30.81 -57.47
N VAL A 350 36.90 31.77 -57.11
CA VAL A 350 37.60 32.81 -57.91
C VAL A 350 38.21 33.74 -56.84
N GLY A 351 39.53 33.86 -56.67
CA GLY A 351 40.47 34.45 -57.61
C GLY A 351 41.44 35.32 -56.81
N SER A 352 42.70 34.89 -56.80
CA SER A 352 43.94 35.66 -56.72
C SER A 352 43.94 37.06 -56.06
N ARG A 353 44.73 37.22 -55.00
CA ARG A 353 45.98 38.04 -54.96
C ARG A 353 46.29 38.54 -53.54
N ASN A 354 47.49 38.18 -53.11
CA ASN A 354 48.51 39.04 -52.51
C ASN A 354 48.33 39.68 -51.12
N TRP A 355 49.46 39.57 -50.40
CA TRP A 355 50.05 40.52 -49.45
C TRP A 355 49.48 40.45 -48.01
N VAL A 356 50.25 40.05 -46.99
CA VAL A 356 51.54 40.53 -46.42
C VAL A 356 51.23 41.12 -45.04
N ASP A 357 51.84 40.48 -44.04
CA ASP A 357 52.41 40.98 -42.79
C ASP A 357 51.63 41.70 -41.66
N SER A 358 52.22 41.45 -40.49
CA SER A 358 52.24 42.16 -39.21
C SER A 358 51.12 41.85 -38.21
N LEU A 359 51.41 41.21 -37.08
CA LEU A 359 52.21 41.66 -35.90
C LEU A 359 51.63 42.89 -35.19
N GLY A 360 51.44 42.75 -33.88
CA GLY A 360 51.05 43.80 -32.94
C GLY A 360 50.02 43.28 -31.92
N THR A 361 50.40 42.55 -30.87
CA THR A 361 50.77 43.10 -29.53
C THR A 361 50.27 44.52 -29.27
N ALA A 362 49.33 44.68 -28.33
CA ALA A 362 49.55 45.33 -27.03
C ALA A 362 48.23 45.75 -26.33
N VAL A 363 48.10 45.29 -25.09
CA VAL A 363 47.81 46.08 -23.86
C VAL A 363 46.56 46.98 -23.85
N ARG A 364 45.61 46.64 -22.98
CA ARG A 364 45.37 47.37 -21.72
C ARG A 364 44.71 46.50 -20.68
#